data_AF-A0A536EE79-F1
#
_entry.id   AF-A0A536EE79-F1
#
_cell.length_a   1.000
_cell.length_b   1.000
_cell.length_c   1.000
_cell.angle_alpha   90.00
_cell.angle_beta   90.00
_cell.angle_gamma   90.00
#
_symmetry.space_group_name_H-M   'P 1'
#
loop_
_entity.id
_entity.type
_entity.pdbx_description
1 polymer ?
#
loop_
_entity_poly.entity_id
_entity_poly.type
_entity_poly.pdbx_seq_one_letter_code
_entity_poly.pdbx_strand_id
1 'polypeptide(L)'
;MKLPGVPVVGGLDINGGHTVIIIGGEIDLPTPCDTDNSPCHGFNLVTSPNNRPNGGEVYIEGVLIKNPGTSVSGDGIVLQQSYPGGWARVTLQNVRVQGLQGCNSGPHAGAHADVYQPYAPSGAALRIDHLTGTTSYQGMQVAPDGYFSPAIRNPSSVDFRNVNIDIIPNTVSGCSGNTDRYAWWIAGGVTGCEAPPTSLVNDYAQEPDRSLRYNSVAPDTGWGHGCEPIYSGGVARWPTIAAITGGIHSGLPAGGDFVPAGVAGINYVSPGY
;
A
#
# COMPACT_ATOMS: atom_id res chain seq x y z
N MET A 1 4.32 -19.44 -8.56
CA MET A 1 5.74 -19.03 -8.65
C MET A 1 6.35 -19.17 -7.27
N LYS A 2 7.64 -19.49 -7.16
CA LYS A 2 8.34 -19.53 -5.87
C LYS A 2 9.53 -18.58 -5.94
N LEU A 3 9.65 -17.69 -4.96
CA LEU A 3 10.85 -16.87 -4.81
C LEU A 3 12.04 -17.74 -4.40
N PRO A 4 13.28 -17.34 -4.72
CA PRO A 4 14.47 -18.08 -4.31
C PRO A 4 14.59 -18.14 -2.77
N GLY A 5 15.39 -19.09 -2.26
CA GLY A 5 15.73 -19.20 -0.83
C GLY A 5 16.72 -18.15 -0.33
N VAL A 6 16.89 -17.06 -1.09
CA VAL A 6 17.74 -15.90 -0.80
C VAL A 6 16.97 -14.64 -1.20
N PRO A 7 17.29 -13.46 -0.68
CA PRO A 7 16.59 -12.23 -1.05
C PRO A 7 16.71 -11.94 -2.55
N VAL A 8 15.59 -11.57 -3.18
CA VAL A 8 15.59 -10.98 -4.52
C VAL A 8 15.99 -9.51 -4.37
N VAL A 9 16.99 -9.05 -5.11
CA VAL A 9 17.47 -7.67 -5.04
C VAL A 9 16.86 -6.85 -6.17
N GLY A 10 16.26 -5.70 -5.83
CA GLY A 10 15.77 -4.72 -6.80
C GLY A 10 14.32 -4.91 -7.25
N GLY A 11 13.59 -5.88 -6.70
CA GLY A 11 12.16 -6.06 -6.97
C GLY A 11 11.79 -7.20 -7.90
N LEU A 12 10.48 -7.37 -8.12
CA LEU A 12 9.91 -8.32 -9.07
C LEU A 12 8.77 -7.68 -9.89
N ASP A 13 8.95 -7.65 -11.21
CA ASP A 13 7.89 -7.33 -12.16
C ASP A 13 7.06 -8.57 -12.49
N ILE A 14 5.74 -8.47 -12.30
CA ILE A 14 4.76 -9.49 -12.71
C ILE A 14 3.92 -8.90 -13.83
N ASN A 15 4.24 -9.29 -15.07
CA ASN A 15 3.60 -8.75 -16.25
C ASN A 15 2.49 -9.70 -16.76
N GLY A 16 1.26 -9.52 -16.24
CA GLY A 16 0.10 -10.34 -16.56
C GLY A 16 0.13 -11.74 -15.92
N GLY A 17 -0.61 -12.68 -16.53
CA GLY A 17 -0.77 -14.04 -16.01
C GLY A 17 -2.12 -14.28 -15.36
N HIS A 18 -2.79 -15.38 -15.73
CA HIS A 18 -4.16 -15.63 -15.30
C HIS A 18 -4.27 -16.04 -13.82
N THR A 19 -3.28 -16.76 -13.29
CA THR A 19 -3.23 -17.14 -11.87
C THR A 19 -1.80 -17.03 -11.38
N VAL A 20 -1.56 -16.00 -10.57
CA VAL A 20 -0.24 -15.73 -9.98
C VAL A 20 -0.35 -16.01 -8.49
N ILE A 21 0.45 -16.97 -8.03
CA ILE A 21 0.53 -17.34 -6.62
C ILE A 21 1.99 -17.23 -6.20
N ILE A 22 2.27 -16.46 -5.16
CA ILE A 22 3.58 -16.33 -4.52
C ILE A 22 3.37 -16.56 -3.02
N ILE A 23 4.12 -17.52 -2.46
CA ILE A 23 4.06 -17.85 -1.04
C ILE A 23 5.49 -17.89 -0.52
N GLY A 24 5.77 -17.03 0.47
CA GLY A 24 7.08 -16.87 1.08
C GLY A 24 8.12 -16.22 0.15
N GLY A 25 9.24 -15.88 0.76
CA GLY A 25 10.37 -15.22 0.12
C GLY A 25 10.61 -13.80 0.61
N GLU A 26 11.72 -13.23 0.18
CA GLU A 26 12.21 -11.94 0.63
C GLU A 26 12.68 -11.10 -0.55
N ILE A 27 12.39 -9.80 -0.50
CA ILE A 27 12.81 -8.82 -1.50
C ILE A 27 13.53 -7.67 -0.79
N ASP A 28 14.75 -7.41 -1.22
CA ASP A 28 15.57 -6.30 -0.76
C ASP A 28 15.53 -5.17 -1.79
N LEU A 29 15.26 -3.95 -1.30
CA LEU A 29 15.28 -2.71 -2.06
C LEU A 29 16.46 -1.82 -1.64
N PRO A 30 17.73 -2.22 -1.91
CA PRO A 30 18.91 -1.47 -1.46
C PRO A 30 19.29 -0.30 -2.38
N THR A 31 18.74 -0.27 -3.61
CA THR A 31 19.09 0.72 -4.63
C THR A 31 18.18 1.94 -4.51
N PRO A 32 18.74 3.16 -4.55
CA PRO A 32 17.94 4.37 -4.65
C PRO A 32 16.96 4.31 -5.81
N CYS A 33 15.67 4.51 -5.52
CA CYS A 33 14.71 4.90 -6.53
C CYS A 33 14.84 6.40 -6.75
N ASP A 34 15.24 6.81 -7.95
CA ASP A 34 15.29 8.23 -8.29
C ASP A 34 13.96 8.72 -8.90
N THR A 35 13.05 7.81 -9.29
CA THR A 35 11.69 8.11 -9.79
C THR A 35 10.73 6.92 -9.63
N ASP A 36 9.42 7.18 -9.58
CA ASP A 36 8.33 6.17 -9.50
C ASP A 36 8.21 5.24 -10.72
N ASN A 37 8.92 5.52 -11.82
CA ASN A 37 8.88 4.69 -13.03
C ASN A 37 10.08 3.75 -13.14
N SER A 38 10.96 3.73 -12.13
CA SER A 38 12.15 2.89 -12.13
C SER A 38 11.83 1.50 -11.57
N PRO A 39 12.45 0.42 -12.08
CA PRO A 39 12.23 -0.94 -11.60
C PRO A 39 12.92 -1.14 -10.24
N CYS A 40 12.34 -0.57 -9.20
CA CYS A 40 12.89 -0.57 -7.85
C CYS A 40 11.77 -0.67 -6.77
N HIS A 41 10.62 -1.21 -7.16
CA HIS A 41 9.51 -1.56 -6.27
C HIS A 41 9.65 -3.01 -5.80
N GLY A 42 9.13 -3.36 -4.63
CA GLY A 42 9.14 -4.75 -4.15
C GLY A 42 8.42 -5.70 -5.10
N PHE A 43 7.12 -5.49 -5.30
CA PHE A 43 6.36 -6.08 -6.39
C PHE A 43 5.80 -5.00 -7.31
N ASN A 44 5.93 -5.20 -8.61
CA ASN A 44 5.28 -4.38 -9.62
C ASN A 44 4.33 -5.24 -10.44
N LEU A 45 3.05 -5.19 -10.08
CA LEU A 45 1.99 -6.00 -10.68
C LEU A 45 1.41 -5.25 -11.88
N VAL A 46 1.88 -5.53 -13.08
CA VAL A 46 1.56 -4.78 -14.29
C VAL A 46 0.72 -5.62 -15.25
N THR A 47 -0.29 -5.00 -15.88
CA THR A 47 -0.94 -5.56 -17.06
C THR A 47 -0.97 -4.55 -18.18
N SER A 48 -0.78 -5.02 -19.41
CA SER A 48 -0.85 -4.24 -20.65
C SER A 48 -1.95 -4.80 -21.57
N PRO A 49 -2.37 -4.07 -22.62
CA PRO A 49 -3.30 -4.61 -23.62
C PRO A 49 -2.86 -5.92 -24.28
N ASN A 50 -1.55 -6.20 -24.28
CA ASN A 50 -0.94 -7.36 -24.94
C ASN A 50 -0.82 -8.60 -24.03
N ASN A 51 -1.06 -8.47 -22.72
CA ASN A 51 -0.92 -9.57 -21.76
C ASN A 51 -1.97 -9.51 -20.64
N ARG A 52 -3.19 -9.16 -21.05
CA ARG A 52 -4.36 -9.10 -20.16
C ARG A 52 -4.61 -10.44 -19.48
N PRO A 53 -4.70 -10.49 -18.14
CA PRO A 53 -5.13 -11.69 -17.44
C PRO A 53 -6.62 -12.02 -17.64
N ASN A 54 -7.43 -11.07 -18.13
CA ASN A 54 -8.86 -11.23 -18.47
C ASN A 54 -9.70 -11.88 -17.36
N GLY A 55 -9.63 -11.32 -16.14
CA GLY A 55 -10.38 -11.82 -14.98
C GLY A 55 -9.62 -12.85 -14.13
N GLY A 56 -8.31 -13.00 -14.36
CA GLY A 56 -7.42 -13.79 -13.51
C GLY A 56 -7.19 -13.21 -12.11
N GLU A 57 -6.30 -13.84 -11.34
CA GLU A 57 -6.06 -13.50 -9.93
C GLU A 57 -4.58 -13.49 -9.54
N VAL A 58 -4.25 -12.62 -8.58
CA VAL A 58 -2.95 -12.57 -7.90
C VAL A 58 -3.16 -12.87 -6.41
N TYR A 59 -2.36 -13.78 -5.87
CA TYR A 59 -2.29 -14.10 -4.45
C TYR A 59 -0.84 -14.06 -3.99
N ILE A 60 -0.53 -13.19 -3.04
CA ILE A 60 0.80 -13.04 -2.44
C ILE A 60 0.66 -13.26 -0.94
N GLU A 61 1.38 -14.24 -0.41
CA GLU A 61 1.34 -14.59 1.01
C GLU A 61 2.74 -14.68 1.62
N GLY A 62 2.91 -14.15 2.84
CA GLY A 62 4.09 -14.47 3.66
C GLY A 62 5.40 -13.88 3.17
N VAL A 63 5.35 -12.83 2.35
CA VAL A 63 6.53 -12.19 1.77
C VAL A 63 7.03 -11.05 2.66
N LEU A 64 8.36 -10.97 2.82
CA LEU A 64 9.05 -9.82 3.38
C LEU A 64 9.60 -8.93 2.26
N ILE A 65 9.25 -7.65 2.27
CA ILE A 65 9.83 -6.63 1.41
C ILE A 65 10.53 -5.64 2.32
N LYS A 66 11.80 -5.33 2.11
CA LYS A 66 12.52 -4.40 2.99
C LYS A 66 13.51 -3.51 2.25
N ASN A 67 13.72 -2.32 2.81
CA ASN A 67 14.93 -1.54 2.56
C ASN A 67 15.96 -1.92 3.62
N PRO A 68 17.06 -2.63 3.27
CA PRO A 68 18.08 -3.01 4.23
C PRO A 68 19.04 -1.86 4.59
N GLY A 69 18.95 -0.71 3.91
CA GLY A 69 19.89 0.41 4.04
C GLY A 69 19.26 1.70 4.55
N THR A 70 19.98 2.80 4.34
CA THR A 70 19.57 4.17 4.72
C THR A 70 19.36 5.08 3.50
N SER A 71 19.33 4.51 2.30
CA SER A 71 19.05 5.21 1.05
C SER A 71 17.54 5.31 0.83
N VAL A 72 17.11 6.18 -0.09
CA VAL A 72 15.74 6.07 -0.62
C VAL A 72 15.51 4.66 -1.19
N SER A 73 14.30 4.17 -1.05
CA SER A 73 13.82 2.92 -1.67
C SER A 73 12.63 3.26 -2.57
N GLY A 74 12.06 2.25 -3.21
CA GLY A 74 10.79 2.40 -3.92
C GLY A 74 9.63 1.92 -3.09
N ASP A 75 8.49 1.82 -3.74
CA ASP A 75 7.28 1.26 -3.15
C ASP A 75 7.44 -0.22 -2.82
N GLY A 76 6.73 -0.66 -1.79
CA GLY A 76 6.60 -2.07 -1.47
C GLY A 76 5.88 -2.82 -2.58
N ILE A 77 4.64 -2.41 -2.88
CA ILE A 77 3.79 -3.12 -3.84
C ILE A 77 3.05 -2.11 -4.71
N VAL A 78 3.29 -2.18 -6.01
CA VAL A 78 2.59 -1.42 -7.05
C VAL A 78 1.62 -2.33 -7.79
N LEU A 79 0.41 -1.82 -8.06
CA LEU A 79 -0.58 -2.51 -8.90
C LEU A 79 -1.03 -1.61 -10.04
N GLN A 80 -0.57 -1.89 -11.26
CA GLN A 80 -0.94 -1.13 -12.45
C GLN A 80 -1.72 -2.00 -13.44
N GLN A 81 -2.99 -1.65 -13.70
CA GLN A 81 -3.83 -2.46 -14.59
C GLN A 81 -4.27 -1.75 -15.86
N SER A 82 -4.29 -2.52 -16.96
CA SER A 82 -4.95 -2.14 -18.20
C SER A 82 -6.44 -2.43 -18.13
N TYR A 83 -7.23 -1.48 -18.64
CA TYR A 83 -8.66 -1.65 -18.82
C TYR A 83 -9.04 -1.70 -20.32
N PRO A 84 -9.99 -2.58 -20.72
CA PRO A 84 -10.50 -3.73 -19.96
C PRO A 84 -9.45 -4.85 -19.88
N GLY A 85 -9.73 -5.87 -19.07
CA GLY A 85 -8.98 -7.14 -19.06
C GLY A 85 -7.92 -7.30 -17.96
N GLY A 86 -7.97 -6.48 -16.92
CA GLY A 86 -7.17 -6.63 -15.70
C GLY A 86 -7.51 -7.88 -14.88
N TRP A 87 -6.81 -8.05 -13.76
CA TRP A 87 -7.11 -9.11 -12.78
C TRP A 87 -8.44 -8.82 -12.11
N ALA A 88 -9.27 -9.85 -11.91
CA ALA A 88 -10.51 -9.73 -11.15
C ALA A 88 -10.24 -9.60 -9.64
N ARG A 89 -9.11 -10.10 -9.15
CA ARG A 89 -8.79 -10.14 -7.72
C ARG A 89 -7.29 -10.07 -7.45
N VAL A 90 -6.92 -9.27 -6.46
CA VAL A 90 -5.56 -9.18 -5.92
C VAL A 90 -5.66 -9.39 -4.41
N THR A 91 -4.97 -10.40 -3.91
CA THR A 91 -4.98 -10.77 -2.49
C THR A 91 -3.57 -10.70 -1.92
N LEU A 92 -3.41 -9.97 -0.83
CA LEU A 92 -2.19 -9.91 -0.03
C LEU A 92 -2.48 -10.48 1.36
N GLN A 93 -1.66 -11.42 1.83
CA GLN A 93 -1.86 -12.03 3.13
C GLN A 93 -0.55 -12.24 3.89
N ASN A 94 -0.51 -11.94 5.19
CA ASN A 94 0.70 -12.13 6.01
C ASN A 94 1.95 -11.44 5.42
N VAL A 95 1.78 -10.23 4.87
CA VAL A 95 2.87 -9.50 4.20
C VAL A 95 3.52 -8.51 5.15
N ARG A 96 4.85 -8.44 5.15
CA ARG A 96 5.59 -7.40 5.87
C ARG A 96 6.37 -6.53 4.89
N VAL A 97 6.17 -5.22 4.99
CA VAL A 97 6.92 -4.20 4.26
C VAL A 97 7.69 -3.35 5.26
N GLN A 98 9.02 -3.32 5.14
CA GLN A 98 9.88 -2.83 6.20
C GLN A 98 10.84 -1.71 5.77
N GLY A 99 10.78 -0.60 6.50
CA GLY A 99 11.80 0.44 6.51
C GLY A 99 11.87 1.27 5.24
N LEU A 100 10.79 1.37 4.46
CA LEU A 100 10.83 2.10 3.20
C LEU A 100 11.15 3.58 3.44
N GLN A 101 11.93 4.16 2.54
CA GLN A 101 12.40 5.54 2.65
C GLN A 101 12.09 6.31 1.37
N GLY A 102 11.17 7.27 1.42
CA GLY A 102 10.81 8.10 0.27
C GLY A 102 11.43 9.49 0.34
N CYS A 103 11.19 10.33 -0.67
CA CYS A 103 11.76 11.67 -0.75
C CYS A 103 10.96 12.56 -1.71
N ASN A 104 10.33 13.62 -1.19
CA ASN A 104 9.60 14.61 -2.00
C ASN A 104 10.39 15.90 -2.27
N SER A 105 11.66 15.97 -1.88
CA SER A 105 12.51 17.15 -2.10
C SER A 105 13.98 16.78 -2.22
N GLY A 106 14.80 17.71 -2.72
CA GLY A 106 16.24 17.49 -2.85
C GLY A 106 16.59 16.56 -4.02
N PRO A 107 17.73 15.85 -3.94
CA PRO A 107 18.31 15.12 -5.07
C PRO A 107 17.53 13.87 -5.48
N HIS A 108 16.65 13.36 -4.61
CA HIS A 108 15.79 12.21 -4.87
C HIS A 108 14.31 12.61 -4.88
N ALA A 109 14.00 13.87 -5.21
CA ALA A 109 12.62 14.34 -5.26
C ALA A 109 11.80 13.50 -6.27
N GLY A 110 10.71 12.91 -5.80
CA GLY A 110 9.88 11.98 -6.58
C GLY A 110 10.27 10.51 -6.39
N ALA A 111 11.04 10.20 -5.36
CA ALA A 111 11.21 8.82 -4.88
C ALA A 111 10.05 8.49 -3.94
N HIS A 112 9.04 7.78 -4.43
CA HIS A 112 7.99 7.26 -3.56
C HIS A 112 8.47 6.05 -2.77
N ALA A 113 7.77 5.75 -1.68
CA ALA A 113 8.13 4.66 -0.77
C ALA A 113 6.85 4.12 -0.12
N ASP A 114 5.88 3.83 -0.97
CA ASP A 114 4.53 3.51 -0.58
C ASP A 114 4.45 2.05 -0.16
N VAL A 115 3.73 1.73 0.91
CA VAL A 115 3.58 0.31 1.28
C VAL A 115 2.76 -0.44 0.23
N TYR A 116 1.69 0.18 -0.26
CA TYR A 116 0.84 -0.34 -1.33
C TYR A 116 0.22 0.78 -2.17
N GLN A 117 0.56 0.83 -3.46
CA GLN A 117 0.15 1.88 -4.38
C GLN A 117 -0.51 1.30 -5.66
N PRO A 118 -1.85 1.31 -5.75
CA PRO A 118 -2.55 0.85 -6.94
C PRO A 118 -2.77 1.96 -7.99
N TYR A 119 -2.16 1.85 -9.16
CA TYR A 119 -2.45 2.66 -10.33
C TYR A 119 -3.58 2.04 -11.18
N ALA A 120 -4.77 2.64 -11.11
CA ALA A 120 -5.94 2.20 -11.88
C ALA A 120 -6.22 0.68 -11.75
N PRO A 121 -6.55 0.17 -10.53
CA PRO A 121 -6.86 -1.24 -10.26
C PRO A 121 -8.24 -1.67 -10.82
N SER A 122 -8.51 -1.27 -12.05
CA SER A 122 -9.75 -1.25 -12.81
C SER A 122 -10.57 -2.54 -12.70
N GLY A 123 -11.56 -2.53 -11.80
CA GLY A 123 -12.50 -3.63 -11.57
C GLY A 123 -12.02 -4.74 -10.64
N ALA A 124 -10.76 -4.69 -10.17
CA ALA A 124 -10.23 -5.71 -9.27
C ALA A 124 -10.86 -5.63 -7.87
N ALA A 125 -11.15 -6.77 -7.26
CA ALA A 125 -11.40 -6.86 -5.83
C ALA A 125 -10.06 -6.94 -5.09
N LEU A 126 -9.75 -5.92 -4.29
CA LEU A 126 -8.53 -5.85 -3.49
C LEU A 126 -8.82 -6.42 -2.09
N ARG A 127 -8.07 -7.46 -1.69
CA ARG A 127 -8.20 -8.11 -0.38
C ARG A 127 -6.85 -8.14 0.32
N ILE A 128 -6.69 -7.38 1.38
CA ILE A 128 -5.44 -7.31 2.12
C ILE A 128 -5.73 -7.70 3.56
N ASP A 129 -5.12 -8.79 4.03
CA ASP A 129 -5.30 -9.31 5.38
C ASP A 129 -3.96 -9.59 6.07
N HIS A 130 -3.78 -9.13 7.30
CA HIS A 130 -2.51 -9.26 8.03
C HIS A 130 -1.36 -8.66 7.21
N LEU A 131 -1.31 -7.33 7.17
CA LEU A 131 -0.19 -6.60 6.58
C LEU A 131 0.41 -5.66 7.62
N THR A 132 1.72 -5.67 7.74
CA THR A 132 2.46 -4.67 8.52
C THR A 132 3.40 -3.90 7.62
N GLY A 133 3.27 -2.56 7.62
CA GLY A 133 4.08 -1.64 6.83
C GLY A 133 4.82 -0.63 7.70
N THR A 134 6.08 -0.33 7.37
CA THR A 134 6.83 0.81 7.90
C THR A 134 7.43 1.62 6.76
N THR A 135 7.21 2.93 6.77
CA THR A 135 7.61 3.84 5.70
C THR A 135 7.83 5.24 6.22
N SER A 136 8.77 5.99 5.65
CA SER A 136 8.93 7.43 5.94
C SER A 136 8.14 8.33 5.00
N TYR A 137 7.34 7.73 4.11
CA TYR A 137 6.58 8.42 3.06
C TYR A 137 5.07 8.13 3.18
N GLN A 138 4.50 7.28 2.34
CA GLN A 138 3.07 6.95 2.35
C GLN A 138 2.84 5.47 2.63
N GLY A 139 1.70 5.14 3.22
CA GLY A 139 1.35 3.77 3.57
C GLY A 139 0.49 3.09 2.51
N MET A 140 -0.79 2.98 2.80
CA MET A 140 -1.76 2.23 2.03
C MET A 140 -2.62 3.16 1.19
N GLN A 141 -2.86 2.78 -0.06
CA GLN A 141 -3.63 3.60 -0.97
C GLN A 141 -4.72 2.76 -1.66
N VAL A 142 -5.89 3.37 -1.90
CA VAL A 142 -7.02 2.72 -2.57
C VAL A 142 -7.00 2.97 -4.08
N ALA A 143 -6.68 4.21 -4.51
CA ALA A 143 -6.56 4.61 -5.92
C ALA A 143 -5.87 5.99 -6.06
N PRO A 144 -4.55 6.10 -5.86
CA PRO A 144 -3.89 7.39 -5.70
C PRO A 144 -3.70 8.24 -6.95
N ASP A 145 -3.26 7.68 -8.09
CA ASP A 145 -2.76 8.51 -9.21
C ASP A 145 -3.47 8.27 -10.54
N GLY A 146 -4.73 7.87 -10.46
CA GLY A 146 -5.60 7.75 -11.62
C GLY A 146 -6.99 8.12 -11.19
N TYR A 147 -7.24 9.43 -11.11
CA TYR A 147 -8.53 10.07 -10.82
C TYR A 147 -9.69 9.10 -11.01
N PHE A 148 -10.54 8.98 -9.98
CA PHE A 148 -11.83 8.29 -9.97
C PHE A 148 -12.73 8.61 -11.19
N SER A 149 -12.32 9.55 -12.04
CA SER A 149 -12.83 9.80 -13.38
C SER A 149 -11.87 9.31 -14.48
N PRO A 150 -12.32 8.42 -15.39
CA PRO A 150 -13.60 7.72 -15.37
C PRO A 150 -13.61 6.57 -14.34
N ALA A 151 -14.78 6.34 -13.72
CA ALA A 151 -15.01 5.33 -12.67
C ALA A 151 -14.60 3.90 -13.04
N ILE A 152 -14.41 3.61 -14.34
CA ILE A 152 -13.89 2.35 -14.88
C ILE A 152 -12.49 1.99 -14.36
N ARG A 153 -11.76 2.93 -13.74
CA ARG A 153 -10.42 2.71 -13.19
C ARG A 153 -10.39 2.35 -11.70
N ASN A 154 -11.54 2.38 -11.03
CA ASN A 154 -11.65 2.04 -9.62
C ASN A 154 -11.63 0.52 -9.40
N PRO A 155 -11.15 0.04 -8.24
CA PRO A 155 -11.37 -1.35 -7.88
C PRO A 155 -12.87 -1.61 -7.66
N SER A 156 -13.31 -2.84 -7.86
CA SER A 156 -14.72 -3.22 -7.62
C SER A 156 -15.06 -3.26 -6.13
N SER A 157 -14.07 -3.55 -5.29
CA SER A 157 -14.15 -3.51 -3.83
C SER A 157 -12.75 -3.48 -3.22
N VAL A 158 -12.66 -2.96 -2.00
CA VAL A 158 -11.46 -2.99 -1.17
C VAL A 158 -11.81 -3.50 0.22
N ASP A 159 -11.09 -4.51 0.67
CA ASP A 159 -11.20 -5.09 2.01
C ASP A 159 -9.81 -5.07 2.64
N PHE A 160 -9.59 -4.09 3.53
CA PHE A 160 -8.45 -4.06 4.43
C PHE A 160 -8.88 -4.65 5.76
N ARG A 161 -8.07 -5.57 6.27
CA ARG A 161 -8.29 -6.15 7.58
C ARG A 161 -6.96 -6.47 8.25
N ASN A 162 -6.86 -6.16 9.54
CA ASN A 162 -5.66 -6.43 10.30
C ASN A 162 -4.42 -5.82 9.61
N VAL A 163 -4.49 -4.54 9.25
CA VAL A 163 -3.36 -3.81 8.66
C VAL A 163 -2.84 -2.77 9.63
N ASN A 164 -1.52 -2.70 9.83
CA ASN A 164 -0.92 -1.62 10.61
C ASN A 164 0.23 -0.95 9.85
N ILE A 165 0.15 0.37 9.78
CA ILE A 165 1.16 1.23 9.15
C ILE A 165 1.83 2.08 10.21
N ASP A 166 3.16 2.08 10.22
CA ASP A 166 3.97 2.91 11.09
C ASP A 166 4.80 3.90 10.27
N ILE A 167 4.51 5.18 10.44
CA ILE A 167 5.22 6.27 9.78
C ILE A 167 6.50 6.56 10.55
N ILE A 168 7.62 6.15 9.97
CA ILE A 168 8.95 6.25 10.57
C ILE A 168 9.65 7.56 10.17
N PRO A 169 10.64 8.02 10.96
CA PRO A 169 11.49 9.13 10.57
C PRO A 169 12.20 8.86 9.24
N ASN A 170 12.33 9.90 8.42
CA ASN A 170 13.13 9.82 7.21
C ASN A 170 14.61 9.98 7.58
N THR A 171 15.43 9.00 7.24
CA THR A 171 16.86 8.98 7.57
C THR A 171 17.76 9.43 6.42
N VAL A 172 17.19 9.71 5.24
CA VAL A 172 17.94 10.06 4.04
C VAL A 172 18.31 11.54 4.06
N SER A 173 19.60 11.84 3.94
CA SER A 173 20.10 13.22 3.90
C SER A 173 19.55 13.98 2.69
N GLY A 174 19.06 15.20 2.92
CA GLY A 174 18.49 16.07 1.87
C GLY A 174 17.02 15.78 1.55
N CYS A 175 16.45 14.71 2.09
CA CYS A 175 15.02 14.44 2.03
C CYS A 175 14.33 15.16 3.19
N SER A 176 13.70 16.28 2.88
CA SER A 176 12.92 17.08 3.84
C SER A 176 11.48 17.24 3.37
N GLY A 177 10.52 17.02 4.26
CA GLY A 177 9.12 17.18 3.90
C GLY A 177 8.24 16.17 4.60
N ASN A 178 7.16 16.68 5.17
CA ASN A 178 6.09 15.94 5.84
C ASN A 178 4.72 16.22 5.21
N THR A 179 4.67 16.98 4.11
CA THR A 179 3.43 17.46 3.51
C THR A 179 2.65 16.38 2.76
N ASP A 180 3.33 15.37 2.24
CA ASP A 180 2.72 14.28 1.46
C ASP A 180 2.72 12.94 2.20
N ARG A 181 2.95 12.95 3.52
CA ARG A 181 2.97 11.73 4.33
C ARG A 181 1.56 11.42 4.81
N TYR A 182 0.96 10.38 4.25
CA TYR A 182 -0.27 9.81 4.77
C TYR A 182 -0.05 8.30 4.90
N ALA A 183 -0.24 7.78 6.10
CA ALA A 183 -0.33 6.34 6.31
C ALA A 183 -1.44 5.69 5.48
N TRP A 184 -2.50 6.45 5.17
CA TRP A 184 -3.67 5.93 4.47
C TRP A 184 -4.28 6.95 3.52
N TRP A 185 -4.39 6.57 2.25
CA TRP A 185 -5.19 7.26 1.23
C TRP A 185 -6.42 6.42 0.88
N ILE A 186 -7.55 6.70 1.55
CA ILE A 186 -8.76 5.88 1.43
C ILE A 186 -9.87 6.52 0.57
N ALA A 187 -9.83 7.84 0.36
CA ALA A 187 -10.70 8.53 -0.59
C ALA A 187 -9.93 9.61 -1.35
N GLY A 188 -10.47 10.03 -2.49
CA GLY A 188 -9.88 11.05 -3.36
C GLY A 188 -10.83 11.45 -4.49
N GLY A 189 -10.29 11.61 -5.70
CA GLY A 189 -11.09 11.93 -6.89
C GLY A 189 -11.30 13.43 -7.12
N VAL A 190 -12.22 13.77 -8.03
CA VAL A 190 -12.44 15.17 -8.45
C VAL A 190 -12.98 16.01 -7.31
N THR A 191 -13.84 15.40 -6.48
CA THR A 191 -14.40 16.03 -5.29
C THR A 191 -13.55 15.81 -4.04
N GLY A 192 -12.55 14.93 -4.11
CA GLY A 192 -11.74 14.45 -2.98
C GLY A 192 -12.49 13.60 -1.96
N CYS A 193 -13.76 13.27 -2.22
CA CYS A 193 -14.64 12.50 -1.33
C CYS A 193 -15.12 11.19 -1.97
N GLU A 194 -14.47 10.74 -3.04
CA GLU A 194 -14.81 9.53 -3.78
C GLU A 194 -14.00 8.35 -3.28
N ALA A 195 -14.67 7.22 -3.06
CA ALA A 195 -14.05 5.96 -2.70
C ALA A 195 -14.84 4.81 -3.36
N PRO A 196 -14.19 3.70 -3.73
CA PRO A 196 -14.89 2.46 -4.07
C PRO A 196 -15.51 1.86 -2.78
N PRO A 197 -16.37 0.83 -2.88
CA PRO A 197 -16.79 0.08 -1.71
C PRO A 197 -15.58 -0.41 -0.92
N THR A 198 -15.39 0.13 0.28
CA THR A 198 -14.20 -0.04 1.11
C THR A 198 -14.60 -0.49 2.52
N SER A 199 -14.05 -1.61 2.96
CA SER A 199 -14.19 -2.14 4.32
C SER A 199 -12.86 -2.02 5.05
N LEU A 200 -12.90 -1.41 6.24
CA LEU A 200 -11.76 -1.26 7.15
C LEU A 200 -12.07 -2.01 8.45
N VAL A 201 -11.29 -3.04 8.76
CA VAL A 201 -11.52 -3.90 9.92
C VAL A 201 -10.22 -4.08 10.69
N ASN A 202 -10.11 -3.46 11.86
CA ASN A 202 -8.94 -3.58 12.73
C ASN A 202 -7.67 -3.05 12.04
N ASP A 203 -7.77 -1.86 11.45
CA ASP A 203 -6.69 -1.20 10.72
C ASP A 203 -6.14 0.01 11.49
N TYR A 204 -4.84 0.24 11.39
CA TYR A 204 -4.08 1.12 12.29
C TYR A 204 -3.09 2.02 11.55
N ALA A 205 -2.86 3.20 12.12
CA ALA A 205 -1.81 4.13 11.72
C ALA A 205 -1.10 4.70 12.95
N GLN A 206 0.20 4.45 13.03
CA GLN A 206 1.10 5.10 13.97
C GLN A 206 1.79 6.27 13.29
N GLU A 207 1.42 7.48 13.70
CA GLU A 207 2.02 8.72 13.21
C GLU A 207 3.02 9.28 14.22
N PRO A 208 4.01 10.09 13.79
CA PRO A 208 4.99 10.69 14.71
C PRO A 208 4.37 11.56 15.81
N ASP A 209 3.28 12.26 15.50
CA ASP A 209 2.53 13.08 16.47
C ASP A 209 1.45 12.29 17.23
N ARG A 210 1.29 11.00 16.92
CA ARG A 210 0.30 10.08 17.48
C ARG A 210 -1.15 10.55 17.30
N SER A 211 -1.40 11.29 16.23
CA SER A 211 -2.72 11.80 15.86
C SER A 211 -3.09 11.33 14.47
N LEU A 212 -4.39 11.26 14.18
CA LEU A 212 -4.90 11.03 12.82
C LEU A 212 -5.58 12.27 12.24
N ARG A 213 -5.47 13.43 12.90
CA ARG A 213 -6.26 14.62 12.53
C ARG A 213 -5.77 15.31 11.26
N TYR A 214 -4.47 15.32 11.01
CA TYR A 214 -3.83 16.13 9.97
C TYR A 214 -2.69 15.35 9.33
N ASN A 215 -2.67 15.25 8.00
CA ASN A 215 -1.63 14.59 7.21
C ASN A 215 -1.30 13.18 7.76
N SER A 216 -2.34 12.34 7.86
CA SER A 216 -2.21 10.99 8.41
C SER A 216 -3.10 10.01 7.66
N VAL A 217 -4.41 10.26 7.67
CA VAL A 217 -5.40 9.50 6.91
C VAL A 217 -6.26 10.44 6.10
N ALA A 218 -6.24 10.21 4.78
CA ALA A 218 -6.87 11.02 3.76
C ALA A 218 -8.25 10.47 3.38
N PRO A 219 -9.34 11.25 3.42
CA PRO A 219 -9.37 12.67 3.73
C PRO A 219 -9.26 12.95 5.23
N ASP A 220 -8.60 14.04 5.59
CA ASP A 220 -8.38 14.44 6.99
C ASP A 220 -9.22 15.67 7.38
N THR A 221 -8.99 16.24 8.57
CA THR A 221 -9.75 17.42 9.03
C THR A 221 -9.32 18.75 8.39
N GLY A 222 -8.18 18.79 7.70
CA GLY A 222 -7.69 19.95 6.97
C GLY A 222 -8.13 19.99 5.50
N TRP A 223 -8.76 18.91 5.02
CA TRP A 223 -9.04 18.70 3.60
C TRP A 223 -10.06 19.68 2.99
N GLY A 224 -11.11 20.05 3.72
CA GLY A 224 -12.03 21.12 3.32
C GLY A 224 -12.95 20.79 2.14
N HIS A 225 -13.36 19.52 2.00
CA HIS A 225 -14.30 19.08 0.95
C HIS A 225 -15.65 18.57 1.51
N GLY A 226 -15.88 18.70 2.81
CA GLY A 226 -17.15 18.30 3.43
C GLY A 226 -17.28 16.79 3.68
N CYS A 227 -16.18 16.05 3.53
CA CYS A 227 -16.07 14.63 3.86
C CYS A 227 -14.98 14.34 4.90
N GLU A 228 -14.70 15.32 5.76
CA GLU A 228 -13.73 15.19 6.83
C GLU A 228 -14.13 14.05 7.79
N PRO A 229 -13.16 13.36 8.40
CA PRO A 229 -13.44 12.26 9.30
C PRO A 229 -14.03 12.76 10.61
N ILE A 230 -14.91 11.96 11.20
CA ILE A 230 -15.20 12.03 12.63
C ILE A 230 -14.09 11.27 13.36
N TYR A 231 -13.27 12.00 14.12
CA TYR A 231 -12.29 11.42 15.02
C TYR A 231 -12.85 11.30 16.44
N SER A 232 -13.00 10.07 16.94
CA SER A 232 -13.51 9.80 18.28
C SER A 232 -12.92 8.50 18.85
N GLY A 233 -12.50 8.53 20.11
CA GLY A 233 -11.96 7.36 20.81
C GLY A 233 -10.70 6.78 20.17
N GLY A 234 -9.88 7.63 19.53
CA GLY A 234 -8.68 7.18 18.83
C GLY A 234 -8.94 6.59 17.45
N VAL A 235 -10.14 6.76 16.87
CA VAL A 235 -10.51 6.18 15.57
C VAL A 235 -11.03 7.27 14.63
N ALA A 236 -10.51 7.32 13.40
CA ALA A 236 -11.02 8.13 12.31
C ALA A 236 -12.05 7.34 11.48
N ARG A 237 -13.22 7.95 11.19
CA ARG A 237 -14.31 7.37 10.38
C ARG A 237 -14.92 8.39 9.44
N TRP A 238 -15.43 7.96 8.28
CA TRP A 238 -15.97 8.83 7.22
C TRP A 238 -17.46 8.59 6.95
N PRO A 239 -18.36 8.98 7.86
CA PRO A 239 -19.79 8.68 7.73
C PRO A 239 -20.47 9.39 6.54
N THR A 240 -19.86 10.45 6.00
CA THR A 240 -20.34 11.18 4.83
C THR A 240 -19.95 10.50 3.51
N ILE A 241 -18.98 9.58 3.52
CA ILE A 241 -18.60 8.78 2.36
C ILE A 241 -19.22 7.39 2.52
N ALA A 242 -20.46 7.22 2.02
CA ALA A 242 -21.25 6.00 2.21
C ALA A 242 -20.59 4.70 1.70
N ALA A 243 -19.61 4.80 0.81
CA ALA A 243 -18.86 3.67 0.30
C ALA A 243 -17.83 3.11 1.30
N ILE A 244 -17.47 3.86 2.34
CA ILE A 244 -16.49 3.46 3.36
C ILE A 244 -17.21 2.95 4.60
N THR A 245 -16.81 1.78 5.07
CA THR A 245 -17.26 1.19 6.33
C THR A 245 -16.07 0.89 7.24
N GLY A 246 -16.26 1.05 8.56
CA GLY A 246 -15.17 0.88 9.53
C GLY A 246 -14.40 2.16 9.83
N GLY A 247 -13.11 2.05 10.12
CA GLY A 247 -12.24 3.19 10.41
C GLY A 247 -10.80 2.79 10.71
N ILE A 248 -9.92 3.80 10.79
CA ILE A 248 -8.51 3.64 11.13
C ILE A 248 -8.27 4.03 12.58
N HIS A 249 -7.62 3.15 13.33
CA HIS A 249 -7.22 3.35 14.72
C HIS A 249 -5.87 4.07 14.80
N SER A 250 -5.73 5.00 15.72
CA SER A 250 -4.47 5.68 16.01
C SER A 250 -3.57 4.78 16.85
N GLY A 251 -2.28 4.75 16.50
CA GLY A 251 -1.25 3.97 17.17
C GLY A 251 -1.06 2.58 16.54
N LEU A 252 -0.34 1.71 17.26
CA LEU A 252 -0.14 0.32 16.87
C LEU A 252 -1.22 -0.60 17.49
N PRO A 253 -1.49 -1.78 16.90
CA PRO A 253 -2.40 -2.74 17.51
C PRO A 253 -1.90 -3.19 18.89
N ALA A 254 -2.81 -3.41 19.84
CA ALA A 254 -2.46 -3.75 21.23
C ALA A 254 -1.68 -5.08 21.36
N GLY A 255 -1.85 -6.00 20.42
CA GLY A 255 -1.12 -7.27 20.36
C GLY A 255 0.25 -7.19 19.67
N GLY A 256 0.66 -6.01 19.21
CA GLY A 256 1.81 -5.82 18.33
C GLY A 256 1.44 -5.88 16.85
N ASP A 257 2.46 -5.88 16.00
CA ASP A 257 2.31 -6.00 14.54
C ASP A 257 1.47 -7.22 14.15
N PHE A 258 0.60 -7.06 13.13
CA PHE A 258 -0.12 -8.21 12.57
C PHE A 258 0.79 -9.21 11.87
N VAL A 259 1.90 -8.72 11.31
CA VAL A 259 2.98 -9.55 10.78
C VAL A 259 4.27 -9.16 11.49
N PRO A 260 4.56 -9.76 12.67
CA PRO A 260 5.79 -9.51 13.40
C PRO A 260 7.04 -9.81 12.58
N ALA A 261 8.15 -9.15 12.93
CA ALA A 261 9.45 -9.42 12.33
C ALA A 261 9.81 -10.91 12.45
N GLY A 262 10.29 -11.49 11.35
CA GLY A 262 10.67 -12.91 11.27
C GLY A 262 9.52 -13.88 10.97
N VAL A 263 8.27 -13.41 10.90
CA VAL A 263 7.13 -14.25 10.48
C VAL A 263 7.11 -14.43 8.97
N ALA A 264 7.09 -13.33 8.21
CA ALA A 264 7.19 -13.33 6.75
C ALA A 264 8.66 -13.43 6.29
N GLY A 265 8.89 -13.94 5.07
CA GLY A 265 10.23 -14.04 4.49
C GLY A 265 10.55 -15.41 3.90
N ILE A 266 11.84 -15.70 3.71
CA ILE A 266 12.36 -16.94 3.10
C ILE A 266 11.87 -18.21 3.80
N ASN A 267 11.74 -18.18 5.12
CA ASN A 267 11.36 -19.34 5.94
C ASN A 267 9.85 -19.39 6.23
N TYR A 268 9.06 -18.56 5.56
CA TYR A 268 7.62 -18.55 5.75
C TYR A 268 7.00 -19.91 5.41
N VAL A 269 6.10 -20.36 6.28
CA VAL A 269 5.29 -21.55 6.09
C VAL A 269 3.82 -21.13 6.13
N SER A 270 3.12 -21.31 5.01
CA SER A 270 1.69 -21.01 4.94
C SER A 270 0.93 -21.91 5.92
N PRO A 271 -0.03 -21.36 6.68
CA PRO A 271 -0.85 -22.12 7.63
C PRO A 271 -1.90 -23.02 6.94
N GLY A 272 -2.07 -22.93 5.61
CA GLY A 272 -2.84 -23.90 4.82
C GLY A 272 -4.36 -23.81 4.94
N TYR A 273 -4.91 -22.60 4.80
CA TYR A 273 -6.36 -22.33 4.84
C TYR A 273 -7.20 -23.12 3.82
#